data_AF-A0A959T4N4-F1
#
_entry.id   AF-A0A959T4N4-F1
#
_cell.length_a   1.000
_cell.length_b   1.000
_cell.length_c   1.000
_cell.angle_alpha   90.00
_cell.angle_beta   90.00
_cell.angle_gamma   90.00
#
_symmetry.space_group_name_H-M   'P 1'
#
loop_
_entity.id
_entity.type
_entity.pdbx_description
1 polymer ?
#
loop_
_entity_poly.entity_id
_entity_poly.type
_entity_poly.pdbx_seq_one_letter_code
_entity_poly.pdbx_strand_id
1 'polypeptide(L)' 'MAAPSITFHHRDVPDAFRHRGRLRRWLKRVAREHGLEVHELAFVLMTDAELLEYNQRYLGHDTLTDV' A
#
# COMPACT_ATOMS: atom_id res chain seq x y z
N MET A 1 14.39 18.40 3.88
CA MET A 1 13.79 17.06 4.05
C MET A 1 12.40 17.10 3.44
N ALA A 2 12.00 16.09 2.65
CA ALA A 2 10.67 16.05 2.06
C ALA A 2 9.60 15.91 3.15
N ALA A 3 8.43 16.52 2.94
CA ALA A 3 7.32 16.40 3.87
C ALA A 3 6.82 14.95 3.92
N PRO A 4 6.46 14.43 5.11
CA PRO A 4 6.02 13.05 5.24
C PRO A 4 4.77 12.80 4.38
N SER A 5 4.89 11.86 3.45
CA SER A 5 3.88 11.60 2.42
C SER A 5 3.35 10.17 2.53
N ILE A 6 2.04 10.05 2.39
CA ILE A 6 1.39 8.76 2.16
C ILE A 6 0.65 8.91 0.85
N THR A 7 0.71 7.96 -0.07
CA THR A 7 -0.02 8.01 -1.35
C THR A 7 -0.82 6.73 -1.54
N PHE A 8 -1.92 6.86 -2.29
CA PHE A 8 -2.83 5.75 -2.60
C PHE A 8 -3.07 5.76 -4.11
N HIS A 9 -2.60 4.72 -4.77
CA HIS A 9 -2.74 4.46 -6.21
C HIS A 9 -3.58 3.19 -6.38
N HIS A 10 -4.31 3.09 -7.48
CA HIS A 10 -5.06 1.89 -7.83
C HIS A 10 -4.97 1.67 -9.33
N ARG A 11 -4.98 0.41 -9.75
CA ARG A 11 -5.04 -0.04 -11.14
C ARG A 11 -6.24 -0.95 -11.28
N ASP A 12 -7.19 -0.57 -12.11
CA ASP A 12 -8.39 -1.34 -12.47
C ASP A 12 -9.26 -1.84 -11.31
N VAL A 13 -9.09 -1.28 -10.10
CA VAL A 13 -9.93 -1.55 -8.93
C VAL A 13 -10.79 -0.32 -8.62
N PRO A 14 -12.08 -0.30 -9.02
CA PRO A 14 -12.94 0.85 -8.84
C PRO A 14 -13.21 1.13 -7.36
N ASP A 15 -13.42 2.41 -7.05
CA ASP A 15 -13.71 2.90 -5.70
C ASP A 15 -12.70 2.50 -4.60
N ALA A 16 -11.44 2.32 -4.96
CA ALA A 16 -10.37 2.02 -4.02
C ALA A 16 -10.15 3.16 -3.00
N PHE A 17 -9.86 2.77 -1.75
CA PHE A 17 -9.50 3.69 -0.65
C PHE A 17 -10.55 4.78 -0.35
N ARG A 18 -11.85 4.43 -0.25
CA ARG A 18 -12.97 5.36 -0.03
C ARG A 18 -12.81 6.33 1.18
N HIS A 19 -11.89 6.07 2.10
CA HIS A 19 -11.64 6.90 3.29
C HIS A 19 -10.15 7.22 3.53
N ARG A 20 -9.44 7.71 2.49
CA ARG A 20 -7.99 8.03 2.53
C ARG A 20 -7.56 8.85 3.75
N GLY A 21 -8.35 9.83 4.19
CA GLY A 21 -8.04 10.63 5.39
C GLY A 21 -8.03 9.81 6.69
N ARG A 22 -8.99 8.90 6.86
CA ARG A 22 -9.04 7.97 8.00
C ARG A 22 -7.88 6.98 7.93
N LEU A 23 -7.59 6.44 6.74
CA LEU A 23 -6.46 5.53 6.52
C LEU A 23 -5.12 6.19 6.87
N ARG A 24 -4.87 7.42 6.42
CA ARG A 24 -3.63 8.17 6.76
C ARG A 24 -3.46 8.33 8.26
N ARG A 25 -4.52 8.71 8.98
CA ARG A 25 -4.46 8.88 10.44
C ARG A 25 -4.18 7.55 11.14
N TRP A 26 -4.81 6.47 10.68
CA TRP A 26 -4.57 5.14 11.21
C TRP A 26 -3.13 4.67 10.97
N LEU A 27 -2.61 4.77 9.75
CA LEU A 27 -1.22 4.39 9.41
C LEU A 27 -0.19 5.17 10.24
N LYS A 28 -0.36 6.49 10.37
CA LYS A 28 0.51 7.32 11.23
C LYS A 28 0.43 6.91 12.69
N ARG A 29 -0.75 6.52 13.18
CA ARG A 29 -0.92 6.02 14.55
C ARG A 29 -0.19 4.69 14.75
N VAL A 30 -0.36 3.73 13.83
CA VAL A 30 0.34 2.43 13.89
C VAL A 30 1.85 2.64 13.91
N ALA A 31 2.41 3.46 13.02
CA ALA A 31 3.84 3.74 13.03
C ALA A 31 4.33 4.28 14.38
N ARG A 32 3.59 5.23 14.96
CA ARG A 32 3.90 5.80 16.29
C ARG A 32 3.81 4.79 17.42
N GLU A 33 2.83 3.88 17.39
CA GLU A 33 2.69 2.79 18.38
C GLU A 33 3.91 1.86 18.38
N HIS A 34 4.62 1.77 17.24
CA HIS A 34 5.89 1.05 17.10
C HIS A 34 7.15 1.94 17.27
N GLY A 35 7.00 3.19 17.74
CA GLY A 35 8.12 4.11 17.92
C GLY A 35 8.73 4.65 16.62
N LEU A 36 7.99 4.60 15.51
CA LEU A 36 8.43 4.98 14.17
C LEU A 36 7.62 6.16 13.62
N GLU A 37 8.14 6.79 12.56
CA GLU A 37 7.45 7.81 11.77
C GLU A 37 7.39 7.39 10.29
N VAL A 38 6.27 7.69 9.64
CA VAL A 38 6.12 7.49 8.18
C VAL A 38 6.74 8.67 7.44
N HIS A 39 7.90 8.46 6.81
CA HIS A 39 8.51 9.43 5.89
C HIS A 39 7.84 9.38 4.52
N GLU A 40 7.87 8.24 3.86
CA GLU A 40 7.22 8.04 2.56
C GLU A 40 6.61 6.64 2.52
N LEU A 41 5.34 6.56 2.11
CA LEU A 41 4.62 5.30 2.01
C LEU A 41 3.60 5.34 0.88
N ALA A 42 3.79 4.50 -0.13
CA ALA A 42 2.87 4.36 -1.25
C ALA A 42 2.11 3.04 -1.15
N PHE A 43 0.78 3.10 -1.25
CA PHE A 43 -0.06 1.93 -1.50
C PHE A 43 -0.45 1.90 -2.96
N VAL A 44 -0.29 0.76 -3.61
CA VAL A 44 -0.76 0.50 -4.97
C VAL A 44 -1.70 -0.69 -4.91
N LEU A 45 -3.01 -0.44 -5.05
CA LEU A 45 -4.00 -1.51 -5.14
C LEU A 45 -4.08 -2.01 -6.57
N MET A 46 -4.10 -3.32 -6.74
CA MET A 46 -3.97 -4.01 -8.01
C MET A 46 -4.91 -5.21 -8.02
N THR A 47 -5.16 -5.75 -9.20
CA THR A 47 -5.91 -7.01 -9.33
C THR A 47 -5.05 -8.21 -8.97
N ASP A 48 -5.68 -9.35 -8.65
CA ASP A 48 -4.99 -10.61 -8.36
C ASP A 48 -4.05 -11.04 -9.50
N ALA A 49 -4.48 -10.85 -10.75
CA ALA A 49 -3.68 -11.17 -11.92
C ALA A 49 -2.42 -10.31 -12.00
N GLU A 50 -2.54 -9.01 -11.76
CA GLU A 50 -1.36 -8.14 -11.72
C GLU A 50 -0.46 -8.47 -10.52
N LEU A 51 -1.00 -8.75 -9.33
CA LEU A 51 -0.18 -9.16 -8.18
C LEU A 51 0.59 -10.46 -8.46
N LEU A 52 -0.03 -11.43 -9.13
CA LEU A 52 0.63 -12.68 -9.52
C LEU A 52 1.87 -12.41 -10.40
N GLU A 53 1.78 -11.51 -11.38
CA GLU A 53 2.93 -11.15 -12.21
C GLU A 53 4.09 -10.60 -11.37
N TYR A 54 3.81 -9.76 -10.37
CA TYR A 54 4.84 -9.22 -9.49
C TYR A 54 5.39 -10.28 -8.53
N ASN A 55 4.53 -11.15 -8.00
CA ASN A 55 4.93 -12.24 -7.11
C ASN A 55 5.87 -13.22 -7.82
N GLN A 56 5.56 -13.57 -9.07
CA GLN A 56 6.43 -14.39 -9.92
C GLN A 56 7.74 -13.64 -10.25
N ARG A 57 7.65 -12.37 -10.66
CA ARG A 57 8.80 -11.60 -11.16
C ARG A 57 9.82 -11.26 -10.08
N TYR A 58 9.36 -10.87 -8.89
CA TYR A 58 10.23 -10.31 -7.85
C TYR A 58 10.46 -11.26 -6.67
N LEU A 59 9.51 -12.17 -6.41
CA LEU A 59 9.60 -13.14 -5.31
C LEU A 59 9.79 -14.58 -5.81
N GLY A 60 9.58 -14.85 -7.10
CA GLY A 60 9.70 -16.20 -7.67
C GLY A 60 8.57 -17.13 -7.25
N HIS A 61 7.45 -16.59 -6.77
CA HIS A 61 6.31 -17.37 -6.31
C HIS A 61 5.22 -17.41 -7.38
N ASP A 62 4.77 -18.62 -7.72
CA ASP A 62 3.60 -18.83 -8.58
C ASP A 62 2.33 -19.06 -7.74
N THR A 63 2.00 -18.05 -6.92
CA THR A 63 0.83 -18.09 -6.04
C THR A 63 0.18 -16.71 -5.96
N LEU A 64 -1.12 -16.70 -5.69
CA LEU A 64 -1.82 -15.47 -5.32
C LEU A 64 -1.38 -15.00 -3.92
N THR A 65 -1.47 -13.69 -3.68
CA THR A 65 -1.16 -13.04 -2.40
C THR A 65 -2.07 -11.84 -2.19
N ASP A 66 -2.32 -11.49 -0.92
CA ASP A 66 -3.09 -10.30 -0.56
C ASP A 66 -2.27 -9.00 -0.63
N VAL A 67 -0.92 -9.13 -0.64
CA VAL A 67 0.07 -8.02 -0.69
C VAL A 67 1.38 -8.48 -1.32
#